data_AF-A0AAW2YGU3-F1
#
_entry.id   AF-A0AAW2YGU3-F1
#
_cell.length_a   1.000
_cell.length_b   1.000
_cell.length_c   1.000
_cell.angle_alpha   90.00
_cell.angle_beta   90.00
_cell.angle_gamma   90.00
#
_symmetry.space_group_name_H-M   'P 1'
#
loop_
_entity.id
_entity.type
_entity.pdbx_description
1 polymer ?
#
loop_
_entity_poly.entity_id
_entity_poly.type
_entity_poly.pdbx_seq_one_letter_code
_entity_poly.pdbx_strand_id
1 'polypeptide(L)'
;MKEIETLQSNQSEWNATSDSTKKEHESNMAQYEKHVKSYMSLAKETVHMMSYMSKDVAQPFMRPEMVDRVAAMLNYFLDKLAGPSCLNLSISKARQEKCLFDPKYLLTEITDAFVHFSSFKEFIRAVASDQRSFKPEVFERTVNILKKINMRSEQYVNEFQQFSIRALDEADSQMQMQQDLGDVPEEFQDPIMSTLMEDPVILPSTQTVIDRSTIERHLLNDPTDPFNRSHLTVDMLIPATEVKERIQKWIQSKQK
;
A
#
# COMPACT_ATOMS: atom_id res chain seq x y z
N MET A 1 11.72 -18.99 11.97
CA MET A 1 10.68 -20.00 12.30
C MET A 1 10.60 -21.14 11.28
N LYS A 2 10.39 -20.87 9.99
CA LYS A 2 10.25 -21.92 8.95
C LYS A 2 11.46 -22.85 8.85
N GLU A 3 12.68 -22.33 8.94
CA GLU A 3 13.92 -23.13 8.94
C GLU A 3 13.97 -24.13 10.11
N ILE A 4 13.64 -23.67 11.32
CA ILE A 4 13.56 -24.54 12.51
C ILE A 4 12.42 -25.56 12.35
N GLU A 5 11.31 -25.21 11.67
CA GLU A 5 10.23 -26.16 11.36
C GLU A 5 10.67 -27.27 10.41
N THR A 6 11.40 -26.91 9.35
CA THR A 6 11.93 -27.86 8.38
C THR A 6 12.90 -28.82 9.05
N LEU A 7 13.80 -28.31 9.90
CA LEU A 7 14.73 -29.11 10.69
C LEU A 7 13.99 -30.05 11.65
N GLN A 8 12.97 -29.58 12.37
CA GLN A 8 12.16 -30.40 13.28
C GLN A 8 11.33 -31.47 12.54
N SER A 9 10.94 -31.19 11.30
CA SER A 9 10.20 -32.15 10.47
C SER A 9 11.11 -33.25 9.91
N ASN A 10 12.43 -32.99 9.79
CA ASN A 10 13.43 -33.97 9.40
C ASN A 10 14.00 -34.69 10.64
N GLN A 11 13.33 -35.77 11.08
CA GLN A 11 13.70 -36.52 12.28
C GLN A 11 15.15 -37.03 12.27
N SER A 12 15.73 -37.33 11.10
CA SER A 12 17.12 -37.80 11.00
C SER A 12 18.12 -36.69 11.38
N GLU A 13 17.97 -35.51 10.79
CA GLU A 13 18.82 -34.34 11.07
C GLU A 13 18.57 -33.77 12.46
N TRP A 14 17.30 -33.75 12.89
CA TRP A 14 16.96 -33.32 14.25
C TRP A 14 17.60 -34.22 15.30
N ASN A 15 17.55 -35.54 15.13
CA ASN A 15 18.14 -36.47 16.10
C ASN A 15 19.68 -36.40 16.11
N ALA A 16 20.31 -36.12 14.97
CA ALA A 16 21.75 -35.91 14.85
C ALA A 16 22.25 -34.59 15.50
N THR A 17 21.35 -33.65 15.77
CA THR A 17 21.66 -32.37 16.40
C THR A 17 21.92 -32.53 17.90
N SER A 18 22.88 -31.78 18.45
CA SER A 18 23.22 -31.83 19.88
C SER A 18 22.06 -31.37 20.78
N ASP A 19 21.96 -31.90 22.00
CA ASP A 19 20.89 -31.51 22.95
C ASP A 19 20.96 -30.03 23.35
N SER A 20 22.15 -29.42 23.36
CA SER A 20 22.32 -27.99 23.59
C SER A 20 21.69 -27.17 22.46
N THR A 21 21.96 -27.56 21.21
CA THR A 21 21.43 -26.88 20.02
C THR A 21 19.92 -27.08 19.87
N LYS A 22 19.40 -28.26 20.23
CA LYS A 22 17.94 -28.52 20.29
C LYS A 22 17.24 -27.56 21.25
N LYS A 23 17.77 -27.43 22.49
CA LYS A 23 17.23 -26.49 23.49
C LYS A 23 17.29 -25.04 23.03
N GLU A 24 18.36 -24.64 22.36
CA GLU A 24 18.48 -23.30 21.78
C GLU A 24 17.43 -23.04 20.70
N HIS A 25 17.26 -23.98 19.76
CA HIS A 25 16.22 -23.88 18.73
C HIS A 25 14.80 -23.82 19.31
N GLU A 26 14.51 -24.60 20.36
CA GLU A 26 13.24 -24.57 21.06
C GLU A 26 13.00 -23.22 21.77
N SER A 27 14.02 -22.69 22.45
CA SER A 27 13.96 -21.37 23.09
C SER A 27 13.73 -20.25 22.07
N ASN A 28 14.50 -20.25 20.98
CA ASN A 28 14.36 -19.28 19.90
C ASN A 28 12.98 -19.38 19.24
N MET A 29 12.47 -20.60 19.02
CA MET A 29 11.12 -20.81 18.50
C MET A 29 10.06 -20.19 19.41
N ALA A 30 10.11 -20.47 20.71
CA ALA A 30 9.16 -19.92 21.67
C ALA A 30 9.18 -18.38 21.69
N GLN A 31 10.37 -17.78 21.60
CA GLN A 31 10.53 -16.33 21.50
C GLN A 31 9.93 -15.79 20.20
N TYR A 32 10.18 -16.43 19.06
CA TYR A 32 9.60 -16.03 17.79
C TYR A 32 8.08 -16.15 17.78
N GLU A 33 7.51 -17.25 18.30
CA GLU A 33 6.07 -17.44 18.43
C GLU A 33 5.44 -16.31 19.26
N LYS A 34 6.08 -15.93 20.39
CA LYS A 34 5.62 -14.82 21.24
C LYS A 34 5.63 -13.48 20.50
N HIS A 35 6.72 -13.15 19.79
CA HIS A 35 6.82 -11.91 19.03
C HIS A 35 5.78 -11.84 17.91
N VAL A 36 5.67 -12.91 17.10
CA VAL A 36 4.70 -12.95 16.01
C VAL A 36 3.28 -12.87 16.52
N LYS A 37 2.94 -13.58 17.61
CA LYS A 37 1.62 -13.46 18.23
C LYS A 37 1.29 -12.02 18.62
N SER A 38 2.24 -11.30 19.23
CA SER A 38 2.04 -9.91 19.61
C SER A 38 1.81 -9.00 18.39
N TYR A 39 2.66 -9.13 17.36
CA TYR A 39 2.52 -8.33 16.14
C TYR A 39 1.26 -8.67 15.35
N MET A 40 0.87 -9.95 15.28
CA MET A 40 -0.34 -10.39 14.59
C MET A 40 -1.60 -9.95 15.31
N SER A 41 -1.62 -9.95 16.64
CA SER A 41 -2.74 -9.38 17.40
C SER A 41 -2.93 -7.91 17.04
N LEU A 42 -1.86 -7.12 17.01
CA LEU A 42 -1.93 -5.71 16.64
C LEU A 42 -2.34 -5.53 15.17
N ALA A 43 -1.71 -6.28 14.25
CA ALA A 43 -2.00 -6.19 12.83
C ALA A 43 -3.46 -6.55 12.52
N LYS A 44 -4.00 -7.59 13.17
CA LYS A 44 -5.39 -8.00 13.02
C LYS A 44 -6.36 -6.89 13.41
N GLU A 45 -6.16 -6.28 14.58
CA GLU A 45 -7.00 -5.17 15.03
C GLU A 45 -6.87 -3.94 14.13
N THR A 46 -5.64 -3.59 13.71
CA THR A 46 -5.42 -2.44 12.81
C THR A 46 -6.10 -2.63 11.45
N VAL A 47 -5.95 -3.81 10.84
CA VAL A 47 -6.58 -4.12 9.55
C VAL A 47 -8.11 -4.15 9.70
N HIS A 48 -8.60 -4.72 10.79
CA HIS A 48 -10.04 -4.75 11.07
C HIS A 48 -10.61 -3.34 11.26
N MET A 49 -9.95 -2.49 12.05
CA MET A 49 -10.37 -1.09 12.24
C MET A 49 -10.38 -0.32 10.92
N MET A 50 -9.39 -0.52 10.06
CA MET A 50 -9.37 0.09 8.73
C MET A 50 -10.53 -0.42 7.86
N SER A 51 -10.76 -1.73 7.81
CA SER A 51 -11.90 -2.31 7.08
C SER A 51 -13.23 -1.74 7.59
N TYR A 52 -13.43 -1.73 8.90
CA TYR A 52 -14.63 -1.19 9.54
C TYR A 52 -14.84 0.30 9.22
N MET A 53 -13.81 1.13 9.37
CA MET A 53 -13.90 2.56 9.09
C MET A 53 -14.05 2.87 7.60
N SER A 54 -13.44 2.07 6.71
CA SER A 54 -13.49 2.28 5.27
C SER A 54 -14.90 2.26 4.70
N LYS A 55 -15.83 1.56 5.37
CA LYS A 55 -17.22 1.45 4.94
C LYS A 55 -18.00 2.76 5.04
N ASP A 56 -17.91 3.44 6.19
CA ASP A 56 -18.76 4.60 6.51
C ASP A 56 -17.96 5.91 6.57
N VAL A 57 -16.63 5.84 6.72
CA VAL A 57 -15.73 6.98 6.93
C VAL A 57 -14.54 6.91 5.97
N ALA A 58 -14.82 6.74 4.67
CA ALA A 58 -13.79 6.63 3.65
C ALA A 58 -13.04 7.95 3.37
N GLN A 59 -13.72 9.09 3.51
CA GLN A 59 -13.23 10.41 3.08
C GLN A 59 -11.83 10.79 3.61
N PRO A 60 -11.50 10.57 4.90
CA PRO A 60 -10.15 10.88 5.40
C PRO A 60 -9.03 10.08 4.71
N PHE A 61 -9.31 8.86 4.26
CA PHE A 61 -8.35 8.02 3.53
C PHE A 61 -8.16 8.47 2.09
N MET A 62 -9.16 9.16 1.51
CA MET A 62 -9.16 9.62 0.12
C MET A 62 -8.54 11.01 -0.05
N ARG A 63 -8.08 11.64 1.02
CA ARG A 63 -7.39 12.94 0.92
C ARG A 63 -6.09 12.79 0.07
N PRO A 64 -5.73 13.79 -0.75
CA PRO A 64 -4.58 13.71 -1.65
C PRO A 64 -3.26 13.31 -0.97
N GLU A 65 -3.02 13.83 0.23
CA GLU A 65 -1.79 13.54 0.97
C GLU A 65 -1.78 12.14 1.63
N MET A 66 -2.93 11.43 1.66
CA MET A 66 -3.14 10.12 2.28
C MET A 66 -3.34 8.98 1.28
N VAL A 67 -4.10 9.21 0.20
CA VAL A 67 -4.62 8.15 -0.69
C VAL A 67 -3.53 7.25 -1.27
N ASP A 68 -2.40 7.83 -1.72
CA ASP A 68 -1.27 7.06 -2.25
C ASP A 68 -0.67 6.10 -1.23
N ARG A 69 -0.55 6.54 0.04
CA ARG A 69 0.01 5.70 1.10
C ARG A 69 -0.93 4.55 1.44
N VAL A 70 -2.24 4.82 1.47
CA VAL A 70 -3.26 3.79 1.71
C VAL A 70 -3.24 2.77 0.57
N ALA A 71 -3.27 3.23 -0.68
CA ALA A 71 -3.21 2.37 -1.87
C ALA A 71 -1.93 1.51 -1.89
N ALA A 72 -0.75 2.12 -1.71
CA ALA A 72 0.52 1.40 -1.69
C ALA A 72 0.59 0.37 -0.55
N MET A 73 0.08 0.70 0.63
CA MET A 73 0.00 -0.23 1.76
C MET A 73 -0.92 -1.42 1.44
N LEU A 74 -2.11 -1.16 0.88
CA LEU A 74 -3.06 -2.20 0.51
C LEU A 74 -2.51 -3.11 -0.59
N ASN A 75 -1.91 -2.55 -1.64
CA ASN A 75 -1.25 -3.31 -2.70
C ASN A 75 -0.11 -4.17 -2.15
N TYR A 76 0.71 -3.61 -1.25
CA TYR A 76 1.78 -4.36 -0.60
C TYR A 76 1.25 -5.58 0.16
N PHE A 77 0.20 -5.40 0.98
CA PHE A 77 -0.40 -6.53 1.70
C PHE A 77 -1.03 -7.54 0.76
N LEU A 78 -1.67 -7.08 -0.31
CA LEU A 78 -2.24 -7.95 -1.34
C LEU A 78 -1.16 -8.80 -2.01
N ASP A 79 -0.03 -8.21 -2.42
CA ASP A 79 1.12 -8.95 -2.98
C ASP A 79 1.73 -9.94 -1.99
N LYS A 80 1.80 -9.60 -0.70
CA LYS A 80 2.30 -10.54 0.33
C LYS A 80 1.35 -11.71 0.58
N LEU A 81 0.04 -11.48 0.57
CA LEU A 81 -0.96 -12.49 0.90
C LEU A 81 -1.38 -13.34 -0.31
N ALA A 82 -1.44 -12.75 -1.50
CA ALA A 82 -1.90 -13.39 -2.73
C ALA A 82 -0.84 -13.50 -3.82
N GLY A 83 0.29 -12.80 -3.72
CA GLY A 83 1.41 -12.91 -4.68
C GLY A 83 2.31 -14.13 -4.46
N PRO A 84 3.40 -14.28 -5.24
CA PRO A 84 4.30 -15.44 -5.14
C PRO A 84 4.90 -15.62 -3.74
N SER A 85 5.11 -14.51 -3.02
CA SER A 85 5.69 -14.49 -1.68
C SER A 85 4.80 -15.12 -0.60
N CYS A 86 3.51 -15.37 -0.85
CA CYS A 86 2.64 -15.99 0.16
C CYS A 86 3.10 -17.40 0.57
N LEU A 87 3.85 -18.10 -0.30
CA LEU A 87 4.47 -19.39 0.01
C LEU A 87 5.50 -19.30 1.15
N ASN A 88 6.08 -18.12 1.35
CA ASN A 88 7.00 -17.85 2.45
C ASN A 88 6.27 -17.71 3.80
N LEU A 89 4.97 -17.40 3.77
CA LEU A 89 4.11 -17.29 4.95
C LEU A 89 3.52 -18.64 5.38
N SER A 90 3.78 -19.72 4.62
CA SER A 90 3.28 -21.06 4.95
C SER A 90 4.00 -21.62 6.19
N ILE A 91 3.25 -21.69 7.29
CA ILE A 91 3.59 -22.37 8.56
C ILE A 91 2.49 -23.41 8.88
N SER A 92 2.80 -24.41 9.70
CA SER A 92 1.82 -25.43 10.12
C SER A 92 0.57 -24.82 10.78
N LYS A 93 -0.58 -25.49 10.61
CA LYS A 93 -1.86 -25.05 11.20
C LYS A 93 -1.78 -24.80 12.70
N ALA A 94 -1.12 -25.69 13.44
CA ALA A 94 -0.92 -25.53 14.88
C ALA A 94 -0.18 -24.22 15.24
N ARG A 95 0.77 -23.79 14.40
CA ARG A 95 1.48 -22.52 14.61
C ARG A 95 0.67 -21.32 14.17
N GLN A 96 -0.12 -21.44 13.10
CA GLN A 96 -1.08 -20.39 12.72
C GLN A 96 -1.99 -20.03 13.89
N GLU A 97 -2.55 -21.05 14.56
CA GLU A 97 -3.40 -20.87 15.75
C GLU A 97 -2.65 -20.22 16.92
N LYS A 98 -1.44 -20.71 17.25
CA LYS A 98 -0.62 -20.13 18.33
C LYS A 98 -0.24 -18.67 18.08
N CYS A 99 0.11 -18.34 16.85
CA CYS A 99 0.53 -17.01 16.42
C CYS A 99 -0.64 -16.08 16.06
N LEU A 100 -1.89 -16.55 16.14
CA LEU A 100 -3.08 -15.80 15.69
C LEU A 100 -2.99 -15.32 14.23
N PHE A 101 -2.29 -16.08 13.39
CA PHE A 101 -2.07 -15.75 11.99
C PHE A 101 -3.12 -16.44 11.12
N ASP A 102 -4.13 -15.68 10.68
CA ASP A 102 -5.12 -16.14 9.72
C ASP A 102 -4.99 -15.35 8.40
N PRO A 103 -4.24 -15.87 7.41
CA PRO A 103 -4.03 -15.18 6.14
C PRO A 103 -5.32 -15.04 5.32
N LYS A 104 -6.32 -15.92 5.51
CA LYS A 104 -7.59 -15.84 4.78
C LYS A 104 -8.44 -14.71 5.32
N TYR A 105 -8.51 -14.59 6.65
CA TYR A 105 -9.16 -13.47 7.31
C TYR A 105 -8.51 -12.14 6.92
N LEU A 106 -7.18 -12.04 7.04
CA LEU A 106 -6.44 -10.82 6.69
C LEU A 106 -6.66 -10.42 5.23
N LEU A 107 -6.58 -11.38 4.30
CA LEU A 107 -6.85 -11.11 2.89
C LEU A 107 -8.26 -10.56 2.69
N THR A 108 -9.25 -11.15 3.35
CA THR A 108 -10.65 -10.72 3.24
C THR A 108 -10.85 -9.29 3.75
N GLU A 109 -10.29 -8.95 4.92
CA GLU A 109 -10.41 -7.58 5.46
C GLU A 109 -9.65 -6.55 4.61
N ILE A 110 -8.51 -6.93 4.03
CA ILE A 110 -7.78 -6.08 3.08
C ILE A 110 -8.61 -5.85 1.82
N THR A 111 -9.23 -6.90 1.26
CA THR A 111 -10.09 -6.75 0.07
C THR A 111 -11.38 -6.00 0.36
N ASP A 112 -11.87 -6.00 1.61
CA ASP A 112 -13.01 -5.17 2.01
C ASP A 112 -12.67 -3.68 1.82
N ALA A 113 -11.48 -3.24 2.25
CA ALA A 113 -11.05 -1.86 2.05
C ALA A 113 -10.99 -1.49 0.55
N PHE A 114 -10.48 -2.38 -0.32
CA PHE A 114 -10.52 -2.16 -1.77
C PHE A 114 -11.94 -1.99 -2.30
N VAL A 115 -12.88 -2.84 -1.88
CA VAL A 115 -14.28 -2.79 -2.33
C VAL A 115 -14.97 -1.52 -1.81
N HIS A 116 -14.80 -1.18 -0.55
CA HIS A 116 -15.38 0.04 0.04
C HIS A 116 -14.85 1.31 -0.63
N PHE A 117 -13.57 1.35 -1.01
CA PHE A 117 -12.98 2.48 -1.70
C PHE A 117 -13.18 2.47 -3.22
N SER A 118 -13.84 1.44 -3.76
CA SER A 118 -13.95 1.23 -5.20
C SER A 118 -14.79 2.29 -5.94
N SER A 119 -15.56 3.12 -5.24
CA SER A 119 -16.29 4.25 -5.83
C SER A 119 -15.42 5.49 -6.04
N PHE A 120 -14.27 5.58 -5.38
CA PHE A 120 -13.39 6.75 -5.41
C PHE A 120 -12.39 6.62 -6.55
N LYS A 121 -12.41 7.58 -7.48
CA LYS A 121 -11.54 7.54 -8.68
C LYS A 121 -10.08 7.77 -8.29
N GLU A 122 -9.84 8.66 -7.33
CA GLU A 122 -8.55 8.94 -6.74
C GLU A 122 -7.90 7.68 -6.15
N PHE A 123 -8.69 6.78 -5.55
CA PHE A 123 -8.17 5.52 -5.03
C PHE A 123 -7.79 4.54 -6.14
N ILE A 124 -8.63 4.40 -7.18
CA ILE A 124 -8.31 3.56 -8.34
C ILE A 124 -7.02 4.04 -9.00
N ARG A 125 -6.89 5.36 -9.20
CA ARG A 125 -5.69 6.00 -9.73
C ARG A 125 -4.47 5.68 -8.88
N ALA A 126 -4.55 5.91 -7.56
CA ALA A 126 -3.45 5.66 -6.63
C ALA A 126 -3.04 4.18 -6.58
N VAL A 127 -4.00 3.25 -6.66
CA VAL A 127 -3.72 1.80 -6.73
C VAL A 127 -2.99 1.46 -8.04
N ALA A 128 -3.43 2.00 -9.17
CA ALA A 128 -2.81 1.80 -10.47
C ALA A 128 -1.39 2.40 -10.58
N SER A 129 -1.15 3.54 -9.93
CA SER A 129 0.14 4.25 -9.98
C SER A 129 1.24 3.60 -9.12
N ASP A 130 0.93 2.66 -8.22
CA ASP A 130 1.93 1.99 -7.39
C ASP A 130 2.71 0.92 -8.16
N GLN A 131 3.78 1.37 -8.82
CA GLN A 131 4.69 0.53 -9.61
C GLN A 131 5.39 -0.58 -8.82
N ARG A 132 5.39 -0.54 -7.48
CA ARG A 132 6.12 -1.50 -6.65
C ARG A 132 5.31 -2.76 -6.39
N SER A 133 4.03 -2.60 -6.07
CA SER A 133 3.19 -3.70 -5.58
C SER A 133 1.95 -3.97 -6.43
N PHE A 134 1.51 -3.02 -7.27
CA PHE A 134 0.42 -3.27 -8.22
C PHE A 134 0.86 -4.26 -9.30
N LYS A 135 0.16 -5.39 -9.37
CA LYS A 135 0.44 -6.50 -10.30
C LYS A 135 -0.87 -7.16 -10.73
N PRO A 136 -1.27 -7.10 -12.01
CA PRO A 136 -2.56 -7.63 -12.47
C PRO A 136 -2.79 -9.10 -12.09
N GLU A 137 -1.74 -9.92 -12.14
CA GLU A 137 -1.77 -11.34 -11.77
C GLU A 137 -2.08 -11.58 -10.29
N VAL A 138 -1.72 -10.64 -9.41
CA VAL A 138 -2.02 -10.73 -7.97
C VAL A 138 -3.50 -10.47 -7.73
N PHE A 139 -4.11 -9.52 -8.45
CA PHE A 139 -5.54 -9.25 -8.35
C PHE A 139 -6.37 -10.41 -8.90
N GLU A 140 -6.01 -10.97 -10.06
CA GLU A 140 -6.67 -12.15 -10.62
C GLU A 140 -6.58 -13.35 -9.65
N ARG A 141 -5.39 -13.59 -9.10
CA ARG A 141 -5.19 -14.64 -8.11
C ARG A 141 -6.00 -14.40 -6.84
N THR A 142 -6.13 -13.15 -6.41
CA THR A 142 -6.96 -12.77 -5.26
C THR A 142 -8.42 -13.15 -5.50
N VAL A 143 -9.00 -12.82 -6.66
CA VAL A 143 -10.37 -13.22 -7.03
C VAL A 143 -10.55 -14.74 -6.89
N ASN A 144 -9.60 -15.51 -7.40
CA ASN A 144 -9.64 -16.98 -7.31
C ASN A 144 -9.53 -17.50 -5.87
N ILE A 145 -8.74 -16.84 -5.01
CA ILE A 145 -8.64 -17.18 -3.58
C ILE A 145 -9.97 -16.84 -2.88
N LEU A 146 -10.54 -15.65 -3.12
CA LEU A 146 -11.80 -15.21 -2.51
C LEU A 146 -12.95 -16.19 -2.82
N LYS A 147 -13.07 -16.66 -4.08
CA LYS A 147 -14.04 -17.70 -4.48
C LYS A 147 -13.85 -19.00 -3.70
N LYS A 148 -12.59 -19.41 -3.47
CA LYS A 148 -12.28 -20.68 -2.78
C LYS A 148 -12.48 -20.61 -1.27
N ILE A 149 -12.15 -19.49 -0.63
CA ILE A 149 -12.32 -19.34 0.83
C ILE A 149 -13.79 -19.12 1.20
N ASN A 150 -14.58 -18.52 0.29
CA ASN A 150 -16.03 -18.34 0.43
C ASN A 150 -16.44 -17.67 1.77
N MET A 151 -15.70 -16.63 2.18
CA MET A 151 -15.95 -15.86 3.42
C MET A 151 -16.83 -14.61 3.20
N ARG A 152 -17.15 -14.30 1.94
CA ARG A 152 -17.98 -13.18 1.47
C ARG A 152 -18.88 -13.66 0.35
N SER A 153 -19.90 -12.87 -0.01
CA SER A 153 -20.88 -13.23 -1.05
C SER A 153 -20.25 -13.24 -2.45
N GLU A 154 -20.89 -13.94 -3.40
CA GLU A 154 -20.48 -13.90 -4.81
C GLU A 154 -20.55 -12.48 -5.39
N GLN A 155 -21.52 -11.67 -4.95
CA GLN A 155 -21.63 -10.26 -5.33
C GLN A 155 -20.38 -9.48 -4.93
N TYR A 156 -19.91 -9.64 -3.69
CA TYR A 156 -18.69 -8.99 -3.21
C TYR A 156 -17.47 -9.38 -4.05
N VAL A 157 -17.34 -10.67 -4.38
CA VAL A 157 -16.24 -11.15 -5.22
C VAL A 157 -16.30 -10.51 -6.61
N ASN A 158 -17.50 -10.34 -7.17
CA ASN A 158 -17.69 -9.62 -8.42
C ASN A 158 -17.31 -8.14 -8.29
N GLU A 159 -17.68 -7.47 -7.21
CA GLU A 159 -17.30 -6.07 -6.95
C GLU A 159 -15.78 -5.89 -6.92
N PHE A 160 -15.06 -6.77 -6.22
CA PHE A 160 -13.59 -6.78 -6.22
C PHE A 160 -13.01 -7.07 -7.62
N GLN A 161 -13.62 -7.98 -8.38
CA GLN A 161 -13.22 -8.25 -9.75
C GLN A 161 -13.42 -7.02 -10.66
N GLN A 162 -14.53 -6.31 -10.54
CA GLN A 162 -14.79 -5.07 -11.29
C GLN A 162 -13.83 -3.95 -10.88
N PHE A 163 -13.49 -3.84 -9.59
CA PHE A 163 -12.43 -2.95 -9.14
C PHE A 163 -11.09 -3.27 -9.81
N SER A 164 -10.73 -4.56 -9.85
CA SER A 164 -9.46 -5.01 -10.43
C SER A 164 -9.34 -4.66 -11.91
N ILE A 165 -10.42 -4.81 -12.68
CA ILE A 165 -10.49 -4.42 -14.09
C ILE A 165 -10.30 -2.91 -14.25
N ARG A 166 -11.04 -2.11 -13.47
CA ARG A 166 -10.92 -0.65 -13.53
C ARG A 166 -9.52 -0.15 -13.16
N ALA A 167 -8.85 -0.78 -12.20
CA ALA A 167 -7.48 -0.44 -11.84
C ALA A 167 -6.49 -0.78 -12.96
N LEU A 168 -6.72 -1.88 -13.69
CA LEU A 168 -5.92 -2.23 -14.86
C LEU A 168 -6.12 -1.23 -16.01
N ASP A 169 -7.38 -0.91 -16.34
CA ASP A 169 -7.71 0.07 -17.38
C ASP A 169 -7.11 1.45 -17.06
N GLU A 170 -7.13 1.85 -15.79
CA GLU A 170 -6.51 3.09 -15.32
C GLU A 170 -4.98 3.04 -15.43
N ALA A 171 -4.34 1.92 -15.11
CA ALA A 171 -2.89 1.75 -15.27
C ALA A 171 -2.46 1.86 -16.73
N ASP A 172 -3.22 1.25 -17.65
CA ASP A 172 -2.99 1.34 -19.09
C ASP A 172 -3.18 2.79 -19.58
N SER A 173 -4.23 3.46 -19.11
CA SER A 173 -4.48 4.88 -19.44
C SER A 173 -3.37 5.79 -18.93
N GLN A 174 -2.83 5.55 -17.73
CA GLN A 174 -1.71 6.32 -17.18
C GLN A 174 -0.43 6.09 -17.98
N MET A 175 -0.14 4.85 -18.36
CA MET A 175 1.01 4.52 -19.20
C MET A 175 0.92 5.21 -20.55
N GLN A 176 -0.26 5.19 -21.20
CA GLN A 176 -0.47 5.89 -22.47
C GLN A 176 -0.30 7.41 -22.31
N MET A 177 -0.88 8.00 -21.27
CA MET A 177 -0.73 9.42 -20.99
C MET A 177 0.73 9.81 -20.76
N GLN A 178 1.51 8.98 -20.06
CA GLN A 178 2.93 9.22 -19.85
C GLN A 178 3.72 9.16 -21.17
N GLN A 179 3.38 8.24 -22.06
CA GLN A 179 3.98 8.15 -23.40
C GLN A 179 3.67 9.40 -24.24
N ASP A 180 2.43 9.90 -24.18
CA ASP A 180 2.00 11.09 -24.92
C ASP A 180 2.66 12.38 -24.40
N LEU A 181 2.82 12.51 -23.09
CA LEU A 181 3.45 13.69 -22.46
C LEU A 181 4.97 13.73 -22.70
N GLY A 182 5.62 12.57 -22.70
CA GLY A 182 7.07 12.45 -22.78
C GLY A 182 7.77 13.08 -21.57
N ASP A 183 8.96 13.64 -21.79
CA ASP A 183 9.74 14.26 -20.71
C ASP A 183 9.09 15.55 -20.20
N VAL A 184 8.76 15.54 -18.91
CA VAL A 184 8.19 16.70 -18.20
C VAL A 184 9.31 17.73 -17.95
N PRO A 185 9.14 19.01 -18.34
CA PRO A 185 10.10 20.07 -18.01
C PRO A 185 10.35 20.19 -16.50
N GLU A 186 11.60 20.41 -16.09
CA GLU A 186 12.00 20.47 -14.68
C GLU A 186 11.20 21.50 -13.88
N GLU A 187 10.82 22.63 -14.48
CA GLU A 187 10.03 23.67 -13.82
C GLU A 187 8.58 23.26 -13.49
N PHE A 188 8.11 22.15 -14.05
CA PHE A 188 6.79 21.58 -13.79
C PHE A 188 6.86 20.35 -12.89
N GLN A 189 8.05 19.89 -12.54
CA GLN A 189 8.26 18.75 -11.67
C GLN A 189 8.27 19.17 -10.19
N ASP A 190 7.68 18.33 -9.36
CA ASP A 190 7.79 18.43 -7.91
C ASP A 190 9.25 18.24 -7.50
N PRO A 191 9.82 19.13 -6.68
CA PRO A 191 11.23 19.11 -6.30
C PRO A 191 11.65 17.90 -5.44
N ILE A 192 10.70 17.18 -4.84
CA ILE A 192 10.95 16.00 -4.01
C ILE A 192 10.57 14.72 -4.76
N MET A 193 9.40 14.71 -5.41
CA MET A 193 8.86 13.53 -6.07
C MET A 193 9.36 13.38 -7.52
N SER A 194 9.89 14.44 -8.13
CA SER A 194 10.30 14.49 -9.55
C SER A 194 9.19 14.06 -10.51
N THR A 195 7.94 14.34 -10.14
CA THR A 195 6.73 14.07 -10.93
C THR A 195 6.05 15.37 -11.32
N LEU A 196 5.25 15.37 -12.38
CA LEU A 196 4.44 16.53 -12.76
C LEU A 196 3.59 17.03 -11.57
N MET A 197 3.66 18.31 -11.24
CA MET A 197 2.82 18.92 -10.20
C MET A 197 1.38 19.06 -10.69
N GLU A 198 0.41 18.65 -9.87
CA GLU A 198 -1.03 18.78 -10.16
C GLU A 198 -1.61 20.05 -9.52
N ASP A 199 -1.20 20.37 -8.29
CA ASP A 199 -1.62 21.55 -7.55
C ASP A 199 -0.42 22.28 -6.93
N PRO A 200 0.34 23.04 -7.74
CA PRO A 200 1.57 23.67 -7.28
C PRO A 200 1.27 24.79 -6.25
N VAL A 201 2.07 24.82 -5.19
CA VAL A 201 2.05 25.84 -4.13
C VAL A 201 3.46 26.37 -3.89
N ILE A 202 3.55 27.59 -3.39
CA ILE A 202 4.79 28.30 -3.08
C ILE A 202 5.00 28.25 -1.56
N LEU A 203 6.19 27.81 -1.16
CA LEU A 203 6.66 27.89 0.22
C LEU A 203 7.13 29.33 0.52
N PRO A 204 6.60 30.00 1.57
CA PRO A 204 6.88 31.42 1.80
C PRO A 204 8.35 31.72 2.11
N SER A 205 9.03 30.79 2.78
CA SER A 205 10.41 30.93 3.24
C SER A 205 11.45 30.75 2.14
N THR A 206 11.28 29.73 1.30
CA THR A 206 12.24 29.34 0.25
C THR A 206 11.84 29.84 -1.13
N GLN A 207 10.57 30.26 -1.31
CA GLN A 207 9.96 30.56 -2.60
C GLN A 207 9.96 29.37 -3.57
N THR A 208 10.19 28.16 -3.05
CA THR A 208 10.15 26.92 -3.82
C THR A 208 8.71 26.59 -4.18
N VAL A 209 8.50 26.21 -5.45
CA VAL A 209 7.22 25.67 -5.92
C VAL A 209 7.25 24.16 -5.74
N ILE A 210 6.24 23.60 -5.09
CA ILE A 210 6.11 22.19 -4.75
C ILE A 210 4.65 21.76 -4.90
N ASP A 211 4.36 20.48 -5.15
CA ASP A 211 2.98 20.02 -5.18
C ASP A 211 2.36 20.07 -3.77
N ARG A 212 1.10 20.53 -3.69
CA ARG A 212 0.36 20.64 -2.42
C ARG A 212 0.34 19.32 -1.67
N SER A 213 0.06 18.21 -2.35
CA SER A 213 -0.05 16.90 -1.70
C SER A 213 1.28 16.46 -1.09
N THR A 214 2.40 16.77 -1.75
CA THR A 214 3.76 16.50 -1.26
C THR A 214 4.06 17.28 0.02
N ILE A 215 3.81 18.59 0.03
CA ILE A 215 4.10 19.42 1.20
C ILE A 215 3.14 19.14 2.36
N GLU A 216 1.84 18.96 2.11
CA GLU A 216 0.88 18.63 3.17
C GLU A 216 1.25 17.30 3.84
N ARG A 217 1.71 16.31 3.06
CA ARG A 217 2.22 15.04 3.58
C ARG A 217 3.44 15.19 4.48
N HIS A 218 4.36 16.10 4.15
CA HIS A 218 5.50 16.43 5.02
C HIS A 218 5.01 17.07 6.33
N LEU A 219 4.10 18.04 6.23
CA LEU A 219 3.53 18.77 7.37
C LEU A 219 2.69 17.91 8.32
N LEU A 220 2.17 16.76 7.87
CA LEU A 220 1.55 15.77 8.76
C LEU A 220 2.53 15.16 9.76
N ASN A 221 3.83 15.11 9.41
CA ASN A 221 4.87 14.54 10.25
C ASN A 221 5.71 15.62 10.94
N ASP A 222 6.04 16.70 10.23
CA ASP A 222 6.96 17.74 10.69
C ASP A 222 6.49 19.13 10.20
N PRO A 223 6.10 20.07 11.10
CA PRO A 223 5.59 21.40 10.74
C PRO A 223 6.71 22.38 10.34
N THR A 224 7.49 21.99 9.33
CA THR A 224 8.65 22.74 8.82
C THR A 224 8.72 22.72 7.30
N ASP A 225 9.42 23.69 6.71
CA ASP A 225 9.82 23.67 5.31
C ASP A 225 10.93 22.61 5.10
N PRO A 226 10.76 21.64 4.18
CA PRO A 226 11.70 20.53 4.01
C PRO A 226 13.10 20.95 3.51
N PHE A 227 13.25 22.15 2.95
CA PHE A 227 14.50 22.63 2.36
C PHE A 227 15.36 23.44 3.32
N ASN A 228 14.74 24.18 4.26
CA ASN A 228 15.46 25.04 5.20
C ASN A 228 15.10 24.83 6.68
N ARG A 229 14.14 23.95 6.99
CA ARG A 229 13.64 23.61 8.33
C ARG A 229 13.02 24.76 9.12
N SER A 230 12.66 25.85 8.45
CA SER A 230 11.89 26.93 9.07
C SER A 230 10.46 26.49 9.37
N HIS A 231 9.82 27.10 10.36
CA HIS A 231 8.44 26.75 10.73
C HIS A 231 7.48 27.01 9.56
N LEU A 232 6.63 26.03 9.27
CA LEU A 232 5.68 26.09 8.17
C LEU A 232 4.39 25.35 8.56
N THR A 233 3.24 25.93 8.22
CA THR A 233 1.92 25.31 8.38
C THR A 233 1.15 25.35 7.05
N VAL A 234 0.08 24.55 6.95
CA VAL A 234 -0.72 24.40 5.71
C VAL A 234 -1.36 25.73 5.28
N ASP A 235 -1.79 26.56 6.23
CA ASP A 235 -2.38 27.87 5.98
C ASP A 235 -1.39 28.91 5.44
N MET A 236 -0.09 28.68 5.61
CA MET A 236 0.97 29.54 5.07
C MET A 236 1.27 29.25 3.59
N LEU A 237 0.71 28.17 3.01
CA LEU A 237 0.97 27.78 1.62
C LEU A 237 0.28 28.73 0.64
N ILE A 238 1.04 29.31 -0.28
CA ILE A 238 0.54 30.27 -1.26
C ILE A 238 0.24 29.53 -2.58
N PRO A 239 -0.97 29.60 -3.16
CA PRO A 239 -1.25 28.96 -4.45
C PRO A 239 -0.35 29.49 -5.58
N ALA A 240 0.31 28.60 -6.32
CA ALA A 240 1.14 28.96 -7.47
C ALA A 240 0.30 29.00 -8.77
N THR A 241 -0.74 29.83 -8.80
CA THR A 241 -1.75 29.84 -9.89
C THR A 241 -1.12 30.01 -11.27
N GLU A 242 -0.12 30.89 -11.43
CA GLU A 242 0.57 31.09 -12.70
C GLU A 242 1.31 29.84 -13.18
N VAL A 243 1.97 29.12 -12.26
CA VAL A 243 2.66 27.86 -12.59
C VAL A 243 1.64 26.81 -12.99
N LYS A 244 0.51 26.71 -12.27
CA LYS A 244 -0.58 25.80 -12.61
C LYS A 244 -1.12 26.03 -14.02
N GLU A 245 -1.33 27.30 -14.40
CA GLU A 245 -1.78 27.65 -15.75
C GLU A 245 -0.75 27.28 -16.83
N ARG A 246 0.55 27.48 -16.55
CA ARG A 246 1.63 27.07 -17.46
C ARG A 246 1.69 25.56 -17.64
N ILE A 247 1.56 24.80 -16.56
CA ILE A 247 1.47 23.33 -16.59
C ILE A 247 0.29 22.90 -17.47
N GLN A 248 -0.90 23.47 -17.25
CA GLN A 248 -2.09 23.12 -18.05
C GLN A 248 -1.92 23.44 -19.53
N LYS A 249 -1.34 24.60 -19.88
CA LYS A 249 -1.04 24.96 -21.28
C LYS A 249 -0.04 23.98 -21.91
N TRP A 250 0.96 23.56 -21.15
CA TRP A 250 1.94 22.57 -21.62
C TRP A 250 1.30 21.20 -21.87
N ILE A 251 0.49 20.69 -20.94
CA ILE A 251 -0.26 19.43 -21.11
C ILE A 251 -1.11 19.47 -22.38
N GLN A 252 -1.87 20.56 -22.59
CA GLN A 252 -2.70 20.73 -23.79
C GLN A 252 -1.89 20.79 -25.08
N SER A 253 -0.65 21.27 -25.03
CA SER A 253 0.24 21.30 -26.21
C SER A 253 0.75 19.93 -26.61
N LYS A 254 0.77 18.97 -25.67
CA LYS A 254 1.23 17.58 -25.87
C LYS A 254 0.10 16.64 -26.31
N GLN A 255 -1.15 16.97 -25.97
CA GLN A 255 -2.34 16.20 -26.34
C GLN A 255 -2.89 16.55 -27.74
N LYS A 256 -2.18 17.38 -28.53
CA LYS A 256 -2.51 17.73 -29.92
C LYS A 256 -1.61 16.99 -30.89
#